data_AF-A0AAU9QUH6-F1
#
_entry.id   AF-A0AAU9QUH6-F1
#
_cell.length_a   1.000
_cell.length_b   1.000
_cell.length_c   1.000
_cell.angle_alpha   90.00
_cell.angle_beta   90.00
_cell.angle_gamma   90.00
#
_symmetry.space_group_name_H-M   'P 1'
#
loop_
_entity.id
_entity.type
_entity.pdbx_description
1 polymer ?
#
loop_
_entity_poly.entity_id
_entity_poly.type
_entity_poly.pdbx_seq_one_letter_code
_entity_poly.pdbx_strand_id
1 'polypeptide(L)'
;MTTDNNACFGCAASQAIEFALSPECEDKLSFLRCWYEADFDAIRNEWPEAPEGVFVGADPLHVPSQEYLNKHGGDSEGESSK
;
A
#
# COMPACT_ATOMS: atom_id res chain seq x y z
N MET A 1 15.72 20.52 0.96
CA MET A 1 15.72 19.23 1.66
C MET A 1 14.61 18.41 1.04
N THR A 2 14.88 17.87 -0.14
CA THR A 2 13.96 16.97 -0.85
C THR A 2 14.24 15.57 -0.32
N THR A 3 13.33 15.08 0.49
CA THR A 3 13.30 13.69 0.92
C THR A 3 12.98 12.82 -0.30
N ASP A 4 13.99 12.54 -1.11
CA ASP A 4 13.96 11.41 -2.05
C ASP A 4 14.13 10.14 -1.21
N ASN A 5 13.05 9.74 -0.52
CA ASN A 5 12.89 8.42 0.10
C ASN A 5 12.50 7.38 -0.96
N ASN A 6 13.04 7.54 -2.17
CA ASN A 6 12.75 6.70 -3.32
C ASN A 6 13.60 5.41 -3.27
N ALA A 7 13.09 4.19 -3.39
CA ALA A 7 11.93 3.54 -2.80
C ALA A 7 12.14 2.04 -3.11
N CYS A 8 11.87 1.14 -2.15
CA CYS A 8 11.10 -0.04 -2.56
C CYS A 8 9.72 0.52 -2.86
N PHE A 9 9.53 1.01 -4.09
CA PHE A 9 8.34 1.74 -4.51
C PHE A 9 7.18 0.75 -4.52
N GLY A 10 6.44 0.67 -3.41
CA GLY A 10 5.26 -0.20 -3.30
C GLY A 10 5.38 -1.44 -2.40
N CYS A 11 6.35 -1.52 -1.50
CA CYS A 11 6.29 -2.54 -0.44
C CYS A 11 5.06 -2.26 0.45
N ALA A 12 4.08 -3.16 0.48
CA ALA A 12 2.87 -3.03 1.31
C ALA A 12 3.15 -2.67 2.78
N ALA A 13 4.27 -3.17 3.33
CA ALA A 13 4.73 -2.83 4.68
C ALA A 13 4.97 -1.33 4.88
N SER A 14 5.60 -0.66 3.91
CA SER A 14 5.87 0.78 3.99
C SER A 14 4.57 1.57 4.04
N GLN A 15 3.61 1.22 3.17
CA GLN A 15 2.32 1.90 3.14
C GLN A 15 1.50 1.64 4.41
N ALA A 16 1.61 0.44 4.99
CA ALA A 16 0.99 0.13 6.28
C ALA A 16 1.59 1.00 7.40
N ILE A 17 2.91 1.16 7.44
CA ILE A 17 3.59 2.02 8.42
C ILE A 17 3.20 3.49 8.21
N GLU A 18 3.17 3.98 6.98
CA GLU A 18 2.78 5.36 6.68
C GLU A 18 1.33 5.64 7.10
N PHE A 19 0.40 4.75 6.76
CA PHE A 19 -0.99 4.86 7.20
C PHE A 19 -1.12 4.83 8.73
N ALA A 20 -0.41 3.92 9.40
CA ALA A 20 -0.39 3.87 10.85
C ALA A 20 0.18 5.16 11.47
N LEU A 21 1.12 5.84 10.83
CA LEU A 21 1.67 7.11 11.33
C LEU A 21 0.74 8.30 11.07
N SER A 22 -0.14 8.21 10.08
CA SER A 22 -1.11 9.26 9.74
C SER A 22 -2.09 9.56 10.88
N PRO A 23 -2.69 10.77 10.89
CA PRO A 23 -3.72 11.15 11.85
C PRO A 23 -5.05 10.42 11.62
N GLU A 24 -5.25 9.85 10.43
CA GLU A 24 -6.44 9.08 10.02
C GLU A 24 -6.51 7.73 10.75
N CYS A 25 -5.37 7.12 11.08
CA CYS A 25 -5.34 5.88 11.83
C CYS A 25 -5.47 6.15 13.35
N GLU A 26 -6.68 6.02 13.89
CA GLU A 26 -6.96 6.16 15.32
C GLU A 26 -6.24 5.08 16.16
N ASP A 27 -6.26 3.81 15.70
CA ASP A 27 -5.68 2.67 16.41
C ASP A 27 -4.50 2.02 15.67
N LYS A 28 -3.38 2.75 15.68
CA LYS A 28 -2.15 2.47 14.94
C LYS A 28 -1.56 1.09 15.22
N LEU A 29 -1.54 0.71 16.50
CA LEU A 29 -0.97 -0.56 16.94
C LEU A 29 -1.88 -1.74 16.59
N SER A 30 -3.20 -1.58 16.71
CA SER A 30 -4.14 -2.63 16.31
C SER A 30 -4.11 -2.84 14.80
N PHE A 31 -4.10 -1.75 14.01
CA PHE A 31 -3.94 -1.83 12.55
C PHE A 31 -2.66 -2.59 12.16
N LEU A 32 -1.50 -2.20 12.70
CA LEU A 32 -0.23 -2.85 12.37
C LEU A 32 -0.19 -4.31 12.80
N ARG A 33 -0.84 -4.64 13.93
CA ARG A 33 -0.95 -6.01 14.40
C ARG A 33 -1.81 -6.84 13.46
N CYS A 34 -3.00 -6.38 13.08
CA CYS A 34 -3.85 -7.06 12.11
C CYS A 34 -3.11 -7.24 10.78
N TRP A 35 -2.37 -6.21 10.33
CA TRP A 35 -1.58 -6.27 9.11
C TRP A 35 -0.45 -7.30 9.19
N TYR A 36 0.25 -7.38 10.34
CA TYR A 36 1.29 -8.37 10.59
C TYR A 36 0.74 -9.81 10.68
N GLU A 37 -0.45 -9.99 11.25
CA GLU A 37 -1.14 -11.29 11.32
C GLU A 37 -1.81 -11.68 9.99
N ALA A 38 -1.67 -10.86 8.93
CA ALA A 38 -2.33 -11.02 7.63
C ALA A 38 -3.87 -11.07 7.72
N ASP A 39 -4.43 -10.45 8.76
CA ASP A 39 -5.86 -10.37 9.02
C ASP A 39 -6.48 -9.20 8.23
N PHE A 40 -6.36 -9.26 6.90
CA PHE A 40 -6.77 -8.17 6.00
C PHE A 40 -8.28 -7.96 5.97
N ASP A 41 -9.08 -8.96 6.34
CA ASP A 41 -10.54 -8.85 6.42
C ASP A 41 -10.96 -7.91 7.56
N ALA A 42 -10.37 -8.10 8.74
CA ALA A 42 -10.52 -7.17 9.86
C ALA A 42 -10.10 -5.75 9.45
N ILE A 43 -8.99 -5.63 8.70
CA ILE A 43 -8.51 -4.31 8.26
C ILE A 43 -9.51 -3.61 7.35
N ARG A 44 -10.10 -4.32 6.38
CA ARG A 44 -11.09 -3.75 5.46
C ARG A 44 -12.39 -3.35 6.16
N ASN A 45 -12.73 -4.01 7.27
CA ASN A 45 -13.93 -3.71 8.04
C ASN A 45 -13.71 -2.57 9.06
N GLU A 46 -12.57 -2.53 9.74
CA GLU A 46 -12.27 -1.53 10.77
C GLU A 46 -11.61 -0.25 10.21
N TRP A 47 -10.76 -0.38 9.18
CA TRP A 47 -10.08 0.75 8.52
C TRP A 47 -10.37 0.75 7.00
N PRO A 48 -11.61 1.05 6.58
CA PRO A 48 -11.96 1.13 5.15
C PRO A 48 -11.24 2.28 4.42
N GLU A 49 -10.69 3.25 5.17
CA GLU A 49 -9.86 4.34 4.67
C GLU A 49 -8.40 3.95 4.41
N ALA A 50 -7.99 2.73 4.79
CA ALA A 50 -6.63 2.26 4.57
C ALA A 50 -6.30 2.23 3.07
N PRO A 51 -5.12 2.74 2.66
CA PRO A 51 -4.78 2.83 1.25
C PRO A 51 -4.62 1.43 0.64
N GLU A 52 -5.10 1.26 -0.60
CA GLU A 52 -5.04 -0.03 -1.31
C GLU A 52 -3.62 -0.64 -1.31
N GLY A 53 -2.63 0.23 -1.34
CA GLY A 53 -1.23 -0.13 -1.34
C GLY A 53 -0.72 -0.90 -0.11
N VAL A 54 -1.46 -0.90 1.02
CA VAL A 54 -1.13 -1.77 2.16
C VAL A 54 -1.43 -3.24 1.89
N PHE A 55 -2.26 -3.53 0.88
CA PHE A 55 -2.61 -4.90 0.49
C PHE A 55 -1.76 -5.39 -0.68
N VAL A 56 -1.35 -4.48 -1.57
CA VAL A 56 -0.60 -4.82 -2.79
C VAL A 56 0.78 -5.39 -2.45
N GLY A 57 0.91 -6.71 -2.59
CA GLY A 57 2.14 -7.46 -2.27
C GLY A 57 2.18 -8.08 -0.87
N ALA A 58 1.27 -7.70 0.03
CA ALA A 58 1.08 -8.38 1.33
C ALA A 58 -0.01 -9.46 1.25
N ASP A 59 -1.11 -9.17 0.56
CA ASP A 59 -2.18 -10.12 0.30
C ASP A 59 -2.02 -10.70 -1.12
N PRO A 60 -1.62 -11.98 -1.27
CA PRO A 60 -1.46 -12.60 -2.59
C PRO A 60 -2.78 -12.78 -3.34
N LEU A 61 -3.93 -12.67 -2.67
CA LEU A 61 -5.25 -12.72 -3.28
C LEU A 61 -5.78 -11.33 -3.66
N HIS A 62 -5.12 -10.27 -3.22
CA HIS A 62 -5.53 -8.91 -3.53
C HIS A 62 -5.14 -8.54 -4.97
N VAL A 63 -6.14 -8.28 -5.79
CA VAL A 63 -5.96 -7.79 -7.16
C VAL A 63 -5.99 -6.27 -7.12
N PRO A 64 -4.86 -5.58 -7.39
CA PRO A 64 -4.83 -4.12 -7.40
C PRO A 64 -5.75 -3.56 -8.47
N SER A 65 -6.40 -2.45 -8.15
CA SER A 65 -7.22 -1.70 -9.09
C SER A 65 -6.41 -1.16 -10.29
N GLN A 66 -7.08 -0.97 -11.43
CA GLN A 66 -6.46 -0.38 -12.63
C GLN A 66 -5.92 1.04 -12.34
N GLU A 67 -6.58 1.81 -11.48
CA GLU A 67 -6.10 3.14 -11.09
C GLU A 67 -4.80 3.06 -10.27
N TYR A 68 -4.71 2.11 -9.34
CA TYR A 68 -3.48 1.87 -8.58
C TYR A 68 -2.33 1.47 -9.49
N LEU A 69 -2.60 0.58 -10.45
CA LEU A 69 -1.62 0.17 -11.46
C LEU A 69 -1.22 1.34 -12.37
N ASN A 70 -2.15 2.20 -12.80
CA ASN A 70 -1.82 3.35 -13.64
C ASN A 70 -0.98 4.39 -12.88
N LYS A 71 -1.23 4.55 -11.58
CA LYS A 71 -0.52 5.49 -10.71
C LYS A 71 0.89 5.02 -10.33
N HIS A 72 1.11 3.70 -10.24
CA HIS A 72 2.38 3.11 -9.77
C HIS A 72 3.11 2.24 -10.79
N GLY A 73 2.50 1.93 -11.94
CA GLY A 73 3.02 1.11 -13.03
C GLY A 73 3.70 1.90 -14.15
N GLY A 74 4.10 3.14 -13.88
CA GLY A 74 4.78 4.02 -14.82
C GLY A 74 6.25 3.67 -15.05
N ASP A 75 6.55 2.44 -15.45
CA ASP A 75 7.84 2.11 -16.09
C ASP A 75 7.70 0.84 -16.93
N SER A 76 6.94 0.89 -18.05
CA SER A 76 7.00 -0.16 -19.09
C SER A 76 6.32 0.21 -20.42
N GLU A 77 6.34 1.46 -20.92
CA GLU A 77 6.09 1.71 -22.36
C GLU A 77 7.00 2.80 -22.91
N GLY A 78 8.31 2.53 -22.91
CA GLY A 78 9.20 2.99 -23.97
C GLY A 78 9.29 1.91 -25.05
N GLU A 79 8.18 1.63 -25.74
CA GLU A 79 8.16 0.72 -26.88
C GLU A 79 9.06 1.28 -27.99
N SER A 80 9.97 0.42 -28.42
CA SER A 80 10.79 0.48 -29.62
C SER A 80 10.16 1.24 -30.79
N SER A 81 10.83 2.27 -31.28
CA SER A 81 10.66 2.74 -32.67
C SER A 81 12.02 2.89 -33.35
N LYS A 82 12.40 1.79 -34.00
CA LYS A 82 13.02 1.62 -35.32
C LYS A 82 14.12 2.58 -35.77
#